data_AF-A0AAY5JZA3-F1
#
_entry.id   AF-A0AAY5JZA3-F1
#
_cell.length_a   1.000
_cell.length_b   1.000
_cell.length_c   1.000
_cell.angle_alpha   90.00
_cell.angle_beta   90.00
_cell.angle_gamma   90.00
#
_symmetry.space_group_name_H-M   'P 1'
#
loop_
_entity.id
_entity.type
_entity.pdbx_description
1 polymer ?
#
loop_
_entity_poly.entity_id
_entity_poly.type
_entity_poly.pdbx_seq_one_letter_code
_entity_poly.pdbx_strand_id
1 'polypeptide(L)'
;MAKTRELCKDIRDTTVDLHKAGMGYRTIGKQLGEKAATVGTLIRKWKKFKMTVNLPRSGAPCKISTCGASMIMRKVRDQPRTTRQDLVNDLKRAGTTVSKKTISNTIGRHGLKSCSARKVPLLNPAHVQACLKFANDHLDDPEEEWEKVMWSEETKIELYCLNSTRCVWRKK
;
A
#
# COMPACT_ATOMS: atom_id res chain seq x y z
N MET A 1 17.65 5.54 -32.60
CA MET A 1 16.31 6.15 -32.64
C MET A 1 15.46 5.57 -31.52
N ALA A 2 14.93 6.40 -30.62
CA ALA A 2 13.96 5.95 -29.62
C ALA A 2 12.64 5.59 -30.31
N LYS A 3 12.02 4.46 -29.95
CA LYS A 3 10.69 4.08 -30.45
C LYS A 3 9.66 5.00 -29.78
N THR A 4 8.94 5.76 -30.58
CA THR A 4 8.09 6.88 -30.11
C THR A 4 6.65 6.49 -29.81
N ARG A 5 6.14 5.38 -30.36
CA ARG A 5 4.77 4.90 -30.06
C ARG A 5 4.66 3.38 -30.11
N GLU A 6 4.00 2.80 -29.12
CA GLU A 6 3.59 1.40 -29.17
C GLU A 6 2.35 1.22 -30.05
N LEU A 7 2.22 0.08 -30.73
CA LEU A 7 0.98 -0.26 -31.45
C LEU A 7 -0.18 -0.43 -30.48
N CYS A 8 -1.39 -0.04 -30.89
CA CYS A 8 -2.62 -0.35 -30.14
C CYS A 8 -2.77 -1.86 -29.94
N LYS A 9 -3.43 -2.27 -28.86
CA LYS A 9 -3.70 -3.69 -28.57
C LYS A 9 -4.45 -4.35 -29.74
N ASP A 10 -5.47 -3.67 -30.26
CA ASP A 10 -6.34 -4.20 -31.32
C ASP A 10 -5.55 -4.56 -32.58
N ILE A 11 -4.64 -3.67 -33.02
CA ILE A 11 -3.80 -3.92 -34.21
C ILE A 11 -2.94 -5.17 -34.01
N ARG A 12 -2.43 -5.39 -32.79
CA ARG A 12 -1.60 -6.56 -32.49
C ARG A 12 -2.45 -7.85 -32.45
N ASP A 13 -3.65 -7.80 -31.91
CA ASP A 13 -4.56 -8.95 -31.85
C ASP A 13 -5.02 -9.32 -33.28
N THR A 14 -5.42 -8.33 -34.10
CA THR A 14 -5.71 -8.52 -35.52
C THR A 14 -4.52 -9.10 -36.29
N THR A 15 -3.29 -8.66 -35.99
CA THR A 15 -2.07 -9.24 -36.60
C THR A 15 -1.94 -10.74 -36.30
N VAL A 16 -2.25 -11.16 -35.07
CA VAL A 16 -2.21 -12.56 -34.67
C VAL A 16 -3.30 -13.36 -35.37
N ASP A 17 -4.51 -12.83 -35.50
CA ASP A 17 -5.62 -13.52 -36.14
C ASP A 17 -5.43 -13.66 -37.66
N LEU A 18 -4.93 -12.63 -38.34
CA LEU A 18 -4.55 -12.72 -39.76
C LEU A 18 -3.42 -13.74 -39.98
N HIS A 19 -2.50 -13.88 -39.02
CA HIS A 19 -1.46 -14.91 -39.08
C HIS A 19 -2.02 -16.32 -38.89
N LYS A 20 -2.98 -16.51 -37.97
CA LYS A 20 -3.68 -17.80 -37.80
C LYS A 20 -4.47 -18.18 -39.05
N ALA A 21 -5.02 -17.20 -39.77
CA ALA A 21 -5.67 -17.37 -41.07
C ALA A 21 -4.69 -17.70 -42.22
N GLY A 22 -3.39 -17.83 -41.94
CA GLY A 22 -2.38 -18.26 -42.92
C GLY A 22 -1.79 -17.14 -43.78
N MET A 23 -2.08 -15.87 -43.49
CA MET A 23 -1.55 -14.76 -44.29
C MET A 23 -0.03 -14.55 -44.06
N GLY A 24 0.66 -14.20 -45.14
CA GLY A 24 2.08 -13.87 -45.11
C GLY A 24 2.36 -12.51 -44.45
N TYR A 25 3.55 -12.35 -43.86
CA TYR A 25 3.91 -11.16 -43.06
C TYR A 25 3.85 -9.84 -43.85
N ARG A 26 4.21 -9.86 -45.14
CA ARG A 26 4.15 -8.66 -46.01
C ARG A 26 2.71 -8.24 -46.29
N THR A 27 1.81 -9.20 -46.47
CA THR A 27 0.38 -8.95 -46.73
C THR A 27 -0.29 -8.35 -45.50
N ILE A 28 -0.03 -8.92 -44.33
CA ILE A 28 -0.53 -8.41 -43.04
C ILE A 28 -0.02 -6.98 -42.80
N GLY A 29 1.28 -6.74 -43.04
CA GLY A 29 1.86 -5.40 -42.89
C GLY A 29 1.20 -4.37 -43.81
N LYS A 30 0.97 -4.70 -45.08
CA LYS A 30 0.28 -3.82 -46.03
C LYS A 30 -1.16 -3.52 -45.59
N GLN A 31 -1.91 -4.53 -45.16
CA GLN A 31 -3.31 -4.38 -44.72
C GLN A 31 -3.45 -3.51 -43.48
N LEU A 32 -2.51 -3.63 -42.53
CA LEU A 32 -2.54 -2.88 -41.26
C LEU A 32 -1.76 -1.56 -41.32
N GLY A 33 -1.11 -1.23 -42.44
CA GLY A 33 -0.25 -0.04 -42.57
C GLY A 33 1.06 -0.13 -41.75
N GLU A 34 1.48 -1.34 -41.40
CA GLU A 34 2.60 -1.60 -40.50
C GLU A 34 3.79 -2.24 -41.22
N LYS A 35 5.00 -1.96 -40.74
CA LYS A 35 6.22 -2.53 -41.32
C LYS A 35 6.23 -4.06 -41.12
N ALA A 36 6.57 -4.81 -42.16
CA ALA A 36 6.65 -6.29 -42.09
C ALA A 36 7.59 -6.81 -40.98
N ALA A 37 8.64 -6.05 -40.64
CA ALA A 37 9.52 -6.36 -39.51
C ALA A 37 8.77 -6.32 -38.17
N THR A 38 7.88 -5.35 -37.97
CA THR A 38 7.05 -5.21 -36.77
C THR A 38 6.09 -6.40 -36.64
N VAL A 39 5.40 -6.75 -37.72
CA VAL A 39 4.56 -7.96 -37.81
C VAL A 39 5.37 -9.21 -37.41
N GLY A 40 6.58 -9.36 -37.96
CA GLY A 40 7.47 -10.46 -37.61
C GLY A 40 7.84 -10.49 -36.13
N THR A 41 8.14 -9.34 -35.50
CA THR A 41 8.42 -9.28 -34.06
C THR A 41 7.22 -9.64 -33.19
N LEU A 42 6.01 -9.18 -33.56
CA LEU A 42 4.77 -9.52 -32.87
C LEU A 42 4.47 -11.01 -32.92
N ILE A 43 4.58 -11.61 -34.11
CA ILE A 43 4.34 -13.05 -34.30
C ILE A 43 5.37 -13.90 -33.56
N ARG A 44 6.66 -13.54 -33.60
CA ARG A 44 7.70 -14.24 -32.81
C ARG A 44 7.42 -14.18 -31.31
N LYS A 45 7.02 -13.01 -30.80
CA LYS A 45 6.63 -12.82 -29.40
C LYS A 45 5.41 -13.69 -29.05
N TRP A 46 4.37 -13.67 -29.88
CA TRP A 46 3.18 -14.49 -29.70
C TRP A 46 3.50 -16.00 -29.77
N LYS A 47 4.34 -16.45 -30.69
CA LYS A 47 4.77 -17.86 -30.76
C LYS A 47 5.48 -18.30 -29.47
N LYS A 48 6.30 -17.44 -28.88
CA LYS A 48 7.07 -17.73 -27.65
C LYS A 48 6.24 -17.65 -26.37
N PHE A 49 5.45 -16.59 -26.20
CA PHE A 49 4.77 -16.30 -24.92
C PHE A 49 3.24 -16.46 -24.97
N LYS A 50 2.67 -16.72 -26.16
CA LYS A 50 1.21 -16.79 -26.40
C LYS A 50 0.43 -15.55 -25.97
N MET A 51 1.12 -14.42 -25.82
CA MET A 51 0.55 -13.14 -25.37
C MET A 51 0.84 -12.03 -26.38
N THR A 52 -0.19 -11.23 -26.64
CA THR A 52 -0.09 -10.07 -27.52
C THR A 52 0.25 -8.77 -26.75
N VAL A 53 -0.20 -8.69 -25.49
CA VAL A 53 0.01 -7.54 -24.60
C VAL A 53 1.49 -7.35 -24.25
N ASN A 54 1.93 -6.10 -24.16
CA ASN A 54 3.28 -5.82 -23.64
C ASN A 54 3.25 -5.95 -22.11
N LEU A 55 4.25 -6.65 -21.59
CA LEU A 55 4.47 -6.67 -20.15
C LEU A 55 4.96 -5.30 -19.71
N PRO A 56 4.57 -4.84 -18.51
CA PRO A 56 5.18 -3.65 -17.93
C PRO A 56 6.69 -3.87 -17.84
N ARG A 57 7.44 -2.81 -18.08
CA ARG A 57 8.90 -2.85 -17.89
C ARG A 57 9.19 -3.12 -16.42
N SER A 58 10.23 -3.90 -16.12
CA SER A 58 10.61 -4.27 -14.76
C SER A 58 10.90 -3.08 -13.83
N GLY A 59 11.09 -1.88 -14.39
CA GLY A 59 11.39 -0.66 -13.64
C GLY A 59 12.78 -0.67 -13.02
N ALA A 60 13.09 0.38 -12.26
CA ALA A 60 14.33 0.45 -11.50
C ALA A 60 14.24 -0.44 -10.24
N PRO A 61 15.32 -1.15 -9.87
CA PRO A 61 15.35 -1.95 -8.65
C PRO A 61 15.14 -1.06 -7.42
N CYS A 62 14.52 -1.62 -6.38
CA CYS A 62 14.33 -0.91 -5.12
C CYS A 62 15.67 -0.77 -4.40
N LYS A 63 15.93 0.42 -3.81
CA LYS A 63 17.15 0.67 -3.02
C LYS A 63 17.16 -0.11 -1.70
N ILE A 64 15.99 -0.43 -1.16
CA ILE A 64 15.84 -1.24 0.06
C ILE A 64 15.67 -2.69 -0.37
N SER A 65 16.51 -3.57 0.15
CA SER A 65 16.42 -5.01 -0.08
C SER A 65 15.21 -5.61 0.65
N THR A 66 14.80 -6.82 0.26
CA THR A 66 13.72 -7.56 0.93
C THR A 66 14.00 -7.76 2.43
N CYS A 67 15.26 -8.00 2.79
CA CYS A 67 15.68 -8.10 4.19
C CYS A 67 15.54 -6.76 4.93
N GLY A 68 16.01 -5.66 4.31
CA GLY A 68 15.86 -4.31 4.89
C GLY A 68 14.40 -3.90 5.08
N ALA A 69 13.52 -4.25 4.13
CA ALA A 69 12.08 -4.03 4.26
C ALA A 69 11.49 -4.85 5.42
N SER A 70 11.88 -6.13 5.54
CA SER A 70 11.42 -7.00 6.64
C SER A 70 11.85 -6.49 8.01
N MET A 71 13.08 -5.97 8.12
CA MET A 71 13.58 -5.33 9.34
C MET A 71 12.75 -4.10 9.73
N ILE A 72 12.42 -3.23 8.78
CA ILE A 72 11.54 -2.07 8.99
C ILE A 72 10.18 -2.57 9.51
N MET A 73 9.60 -3.60 8.88
CA MET A 73 8.26 -4.06 9.24
C MET A 73 8.19 -4.74 10.59
N ARG A 74 9.24 -5.46 10.97
CA ARG A 74 9.36 -5.98 12.34
C ARG A 74 9.42 -4.83 13.34
N LYS A 75 10.33 -3.86 13.14
CA LYS A 75 10.49 -2.73 14.06
C LYS A 75 9.22 -1.90 14.20
N VAL A 76 8.54 -1.61 13.09
CA VAL A 76 7.28 -0.85 13.09
C VAL A 76 6.15 -1.62 13.78
N ARG A 77 6.14 -2.96 13.70
CA ARG A 77 5.14 -3.78 14.38
C ARG A 77 5.37 -3.83 15.89
N ASP A 78 6.63 -4.02 16.30
CA ASP A 78 7.01 -4.11 17.71
C ASP A 78 6.90 -2.74 18.40
N GLN A 79 7.26 -1.67 17.67
CA GLN A 79 7.23 -0.29 18.15
C GLN A 79 6.49 0.61 17.15
N PRO A 80 5.15 0.67 17.20
CA PRO A 80 4.35 1.49 16.27
C PRO A 80 4.65 2.99 16.32
N ARG A 81 5.37 3.46 17.35
CA ARG A 81 5.79 4.87 17.53
C ARG A 81 7.16 5.19 16.91
N THR A 82 7.84 4.24 16.29
CA THR A 82 9.15 4.48 15.67
C THR A 82 9.07 5.57 14.61
N THR A 83 9.99 6.53 14.65
CA THR A 83 10.00 7.62 13.68
C THR A 83 10.63 7.20 12.37
N ARG A 84 10.33 7.94 11.29
CA ARG A 84 11.00 7.74 10.00
C ARG A 84 12.51 7.93 10.11
N GLN A 85 12.97 8.82 11.01
CA GLN A 85 14.39 9.08 11.18
C GLN A 85 15.10 7.89 11.84
N ASP A 86 14.47 7.25 12.82
CA ASP A 86 15.02 6.07 13.47
C ASP A 86 15.24 4.95 12.46
N LEU A 87 14.26 4.72 11.57
CA LEU A 87 14.36 3.72 10.49
C LEU A 87 15.45 4.05 9.46
N VAL A 88 15.64 5.33 9.15
CA VAL A 88 16.77 5.78 8.32
C VAL A 88 18.09 5.48 9.00
N ASN A 89 18.20 5.75 10.31
CA ASN A 89 19.40 5.50 11.09
C ASN A 89 19.71 3.98 11.17
N ASP A 90 18.69 3.14 11.36
CA ASP A 90 18.86 1.69 11.39
C ASP A 90 19.37 1.15 10.05
N LEU A 91 18.80 1.61 8.94
CA LEU A 91 19.28 1.22 7.61
C LEU A 91 20.68 1.73 7.33
N LYS A 92 21.01 2.95 7.79
CA LYS A 92 22.35 3.51 7.67
C LYS A 92 23.36 2.66 8.44
N ARG A 93 23.01 2.16 9.63
CA ARG A 93 23.82 1.19 10.40
C ARG A 93 24.00 -0.13 9.66
N ALA A 94 22.99 -0.58 8.92
CA ALA A 94 23.05 -1.73 8.04
C ALA A 94 23.73 -1.47 6.68
N GLY A 95 24.40 -0.32 6.49
CA GLY A 95 25.11 0.04 5.26
C GLY A 95 24.24 0.60 4.13
N THR A 96 22.94 0.82 4.36
CA THR A 96 21.99 1.29 3.34
C THR A 96 21.55 2.74 3.61
N THR A 97 22.07 3.69 2.82
CA THR A 97 21.69 5.11 2.93
C THR A 97 20.43 5.43 2.11
N VAL A 98 19.33 5.77 2.79
CA VAL A 98 18.03 6.11 2.16
C VAL A 98 17.43 7.40 2.72
N SER A 99 16.52 8.00 1.96
CA SER A 99 15.75 9.17 2.41
C SER A 99 14.51 8.75 3.21
N LYS A 100 13.97 9.68 4.02
CA LYS A 100 12.69 9.52 4.74
C LYS A 100 11.52 9.19 3.80
N LYS A 101 11.56 9.69 2.55
CA LYS A 101 10.53 9.42 1.55
C LYS A 101 10.58 7.97 1.08
N THR A 102 11.78 7.41 0.87
CA THR A 102 11.94 6.00 0.51
C THR A 102 11.40 5.07 1.59
N ILE A 103 11.66 5.37 2.87
CA ILE A 103 11.06 4.66 4.00
C ILE A 103 9.53 4.73 3.93
N SER A 104 8.98 5.93 3.77
CA SER A 104 7.52 6.13 3.74
C SER A 104 6.86 5.38 2.58
N ASN A 105 7.48 5.38 1.40
CA ASN A 105 7.00 4.61 0.24
C ASN A 105 7.03 3.11 0.50
N THR A 106 8.09 2.63 1.16
CA THR A 106 8.24 1.20 1.49
C THR A 106 7.16 0.76 2.47
N ILE A 107 6.99 1.51 3.58
CA ILE A 107 5.95 1.26 4.58
C ILE A 107 4.55 1.29 3.93
N GLY A 108 4.29 2.27 3.07
CA GLY A 108 3.02 2.39 2.35
C GLY A 108 2.71 1.24 1.39
N ARG A 109 3.72 0.69 0.68
CA ARG A 109 3.57 -0.47 -0.21
C ARG A 109 3.12 -1.74 0.53
N HIS A 110 3.45 -1.83 1.81
CA HIS A 110 3.03 -2.92 2.68
C HIS A 110 1.78 -2.58 3.50
N GLY A 111 1.04 -1.54 3.11
CA GLY A 111 -0.26 -1.24 3.69
C GLY A 111 -0.22 -0.60 5.08
N LEU A 112 0.87 0.07 5.45
CA LEU A 112 0.94 0.83 6.70
C LEU A 112 0.89 2.34 6.42
N LYS A 113 0.16 3.07 7.27
CA LYS A 113 0.03 4.53 7.23
C LYS A 113 0.36 5.13 8.59
N SER A 114 0.91 6.34 8.58
CA SER A 114 1.10 7.14 9.79
C SER A 114 -0.26 7.72 10.20
N CYS A 115 -0.67 7.50 11.44
CA CYS A 115 -1.94 7.97 12.00
C CYS A 115 -1.70 8.66 13.34
N SER A 116 -2.55 9.61 13.70
CA SER A 116 -2.58 10.15 15.06
C SER A 116 -2.96 9.06 16.06
N ALA A 117 -2.20 8.94 17.14
CA ALA A 117 -2.52 8.03 18.23
C ALA A 117 -3.78 8.53 18.96
N ARG A 118 -4.72 7.64 19.22
CA ARG A 118 -5.88 7.95 20.08
C ARG A 118 -5.36 8.20 21.50
N LYS A 119 -5.74 9.34 22.10
CA LYS A 119 -5.52 9.61 23.52
C LYS A 119 -6.50 8.73 24.30
N VAL A 120 -5.98 7.89 25.19
CA VAL A 120 -6.77 7.04 26.07
C VAL A 120 -6.24 7.21 27.48
N PRO A 121 -7.11 7.21 28.50
CA PRO A 121 -6.66 7.21 29.89
C PRO A 121 -5.84 5.96 30.14
N LEU A 122 -4.86 6.06 31.05
CA LEU A 122 -4.11 4.90 31.49
C LEU A 122 -5.01 4.11 32.45
N LEU A 123 -5.47 2.94 32.01
CA LEU A 123 -6.30 2.07 32.82
C LEU A 123 -5.43 0.99 33.48
N ASN A 124 -5.59 0.83 34.78
CA ASN A 124 -5.02 -0.30 35.51
C ASN A 124 -5.92 -1.53 35.33
N PRO A 125 -5.39 -2.77 35.49
CA PRO A 125 -6.19 -3.99 35.39
C PRO A 125 -7.44 -3.98 36.28
N ALA A 126 -7.34 -3.40 37.49
CA ALA A 126 -8.48 -3.23 38.40
C ALA A 126 -9.59 -2.33 37.80
N HIS A 127 -9.23 -1.22 37.15
CA HIS A 127 -10.19 -0.35 36.49
C HIS A 127 -10.88 -1.09 35.33
N VAL A 128 -10.10 -1.83 34.52
CA VAL A 128 -10.65 -2.61 33.42
C VAL A 128 -11.66 -3.65 33.93
N GLN A 129 -11.32 -4.35 35.01
CA GLN A 129 -12.22 -5.35 35.61
C GLN A 129 -13.49 -4.71 36.18
N ALA A 130 -13.38 -3.58 36.86
CA ALA A 130 -14.53 -2.86 37.40
C ALA A 130 -15.45 -2.35 36.29
N CYS A 131 -14.89 -1.73 35.24
CA CYS A 131 -15.65 -1.28 34.08
C CYS A 131 -16.33 -2.44 33.34
N LEU A 132 -15.62 -3.58 33.18
CA LEU A 132 -16.19 -4.76 32.53
C LEU A 132 -17.32 -5.38 33.37
N LYS A 133 -17.12 -5.48 34.69
CA LYS A 133 -18.17 -5.95 35.61
C LYS A 133 -19.40 -5.05 35.51
N PHE A 134 -19.22 -3.73 35.63
CA PHE A 134 -20.32 -2.78 35.51
C PHE A 134 -21.07 -2.92 34.18
N ALA A 135 -20.35 -3.02 33.06
CA ALA A 135 -20.95 -3.20 31.75
C ALA A 135 -21.74 -4.50 31.60
N ASN A 136 -21.28 -5.60 32.21
CA ASN A 136 -21.99 -6.88 32.20
C ASN A 136 -23.21 -6.85 33.14
N ASP A 137 -23.06 -6.27 34.34
CA ASP A 137 -24.12 -6.20 35.34
C ASP A 137 -25.33 -5.39 34.81
N HIS A 138 -25.08 -4.40 33.94
CA HIS A 138 -26.11 -3.51 33.38
C HIS A 138 -26.35 -3.70 31.87
N LEU A 139 -25.93 -4.84 31.29
CA LEU A 139 -26.05 -5.09 29.84
C LEU A 139 -27.50 -5.24 29.39
N ASP A 140 -28.30 -5.89 30.22
CA ASP A 140 -29.71 -6.25 29.96
C ASP A 140 -30.69 -5.34 30.71
N ASP A 141 -30.20 -4.25 31.31
CA ASP A 141 -31.05 -3.33 32.07
C ASP A 141 -32.04 -2.61 31.14
N PRO A 142 -33.33 -2.53 31.55
CA PRO A 142 -34.35 -1.88 30.75
C PRO A 142 -34.16 -0.36 30.72
N GLU A 143 -34.68 0.28 29.66
CA GLU A 143 -34.54 1.73 29.43
C GLU A 143 -35.09 2.56 30.60
N GLU A 144 -36.15 2.09 31.27
CA GLU A 144 -36.75 2.79 32.42
C GLU A 144 -35.80 2.94 33.62
N GLU A 145 -34.79 2.08 33.74
CA GLU A 145 -33.80 2.19 34.81
C GLU A 145 -32.78 3.30 34.51
N TRP A 146 -32.41 3.46 33.23
CA TRP A 146 -31.51 4.53 32.78
C TRP A 146 -32.15 5.92 32.84
N GLU A 147 -33.47 6.03 32.64
CA GLU A 147 -34.21 7.30 32.76
C GLU A 147 -34.16 7.90 34.17
N LYS A 148 -33.95 7.06 35.19
CA LYS A 148 -33.83 7.52 36.59
C LYS A 148 -32.44 8.05 36.92
N VAL A 149 -31.44 7.76 36.08
CA VAL A 149 -30.03 8.11 36.36
C VAL A 149 -29.74 9.54 35.94
N MET A 150 -29.38 10.39 36.91
CA MET A 150 -28.85 11.73 36.63
C MET A 150 -27.33 11.68 36.56
N TRP A 151 -26.76 12.01 35.40
CA TRP A 151 -25.32 12.06 35.19
C TRP A 151 -24.77 13.45 35.48
N SER A 152 -23.68 13.53 36.25
CA SER A 152 -22.91 14.76 36.45
C SER A 152 -21.42 14.48 36.29
N GLU A 153 -20.73 15.28 35.47
CA GLU A 153 -19.27 15.24 35.35
C GLU A 153 -18.70 16.66 35.35
N GLU A 154 -17.46 16.79 35.82
CA GLU A 154 -16.72 18.05 35.77
C GLU A 154 -15.76 18.03 34.58
N THR A 155 -15.85 19.05 33.72
CA THR A 155 -14.93 19.21 32.58
C THR A 155 -14.07 20.44 32.76
N LYS A 156 -12.75 20.26 32.66
CA LYS A 156 -11.78 21.37 32.66
C LYS A 156 -11.75 22.05 31.30
N ILE A 157 -12.01 23.36 31.26
CA ILE A 157 -11.91 24.19 30.04
C ILE A 157 -10.57 24.94 30.06
N GLU A 158 -9.64 24.55 29.19
CA GLU A 158 -8.34 25.22 29.03
C GLU A 158 -8.30 26.03 27.72
N LEU A 159 -7.88 27.30 27.80
CA LEU A 159 -7.78 28.22 26.64
C LEU A 159 -6.62 27.88 25.70
N TYR A 160 -5.55 27.26 26.21
CA TYR A 160 -4.36 26.89 25.44
C TYR A 160 -3.92 25.49 25.83
N CYS A 161 -4.08 24.53 24.92
CA CYS A 161 -3.58 23.17 25.11
C CYS A 161 -2.44 22.88 24.12
N LEU A 162 -1.26 22.52 24.63
CA LEU A 162 -0.19 21.91 23.83
C LEU A 162 -0.60 20.48 23.44
N ASN A 163 -1.45 20.38 22.42
CA ASN A 163 -1.93 19.12 21.86
C ASN A 163 -0.84 18.44 21.03
N SER A 164 0.22 17.95 21.69
CA SER A 164 1.24 17.14 21.01
C SER A 164 0.61 15.84 20.51
N THR A 165 0.36 15.80 19.21
CA THR A 165 -0.24 14.63 18.58
C THR A 165 0.89 13.67 18.21
N ARG A 166 0.97 12.55 18.95
CA ARG A 166 1.92 11.48 18.63
C ARG A 166 1.40 10.68 17.43
N CYS A 167 2.29 10.40 16.47
CA CYS A 167 1.98 9.53 15.35
C CYS A 167 2.30 8.07 15.69
N VAL A 168 1.47 7.16 15.19
CA VAL A 168 1.68 5.71 15.22
C VAL A 168 1.43 5.13 13.83
N TRP A 169 2.16 4.08 13.48
CA TRP A 169 1.91 3.30 12.27
C TRP A 169 0.73 2.36 12.47
N ARG A 170 -0.21 2.37 11.53
CA ARG A 170 -1.39 1.49 11.51
C ARG A 170 -1.61 0.90 10.13
N LYS A 171 -2.28 -0.26 10.06
CA LYS A 171 -2.75 -0.81 8.79
C LYS A 171 -3.68 0.20 8.11
N LYS A 172 -3.51 0.34 6.79
CA LYS A 172 -4.29 1.25 5.95
C LYS A 172 -5.75 0.86 5.99
#